data_AF-K5DGF7-F1
#
_entry.id   AF-K5DGF7-F1
#
_cell.length_a   1.000
_cell.length_b   1.000
_cell.length_c   1.000
_cell.angle_alpha   90.00
_cell.angle_beta   90.00
_cell.angle_gamma   90.00
#
_symmetry.space_group_name_H-M   'P 1'
#
loop_
_entity.id
_entity.type
_entity.pdbx_description
1 polymer ?
#
loop_
_entity_poly.entity_id
_entity_poly.type
_entity_poly.pdbx_seq_one_letter_code
_entity_poly.pdbx_strand_id
1 'polypeptide(L)'
;MENSMRFLPVFLLVGIVVTSADAQDVKRPEKLSGFLKPEMCLGIRVIDETEGIRITVYTKEAFEIAKDSKDLAFDELVQKHEAMRRLRDQRLKEVNATLETKREDLRSDMDFGEPKFGLPVDRRELFCRIEHVGNDYILVQYADEPDRRRVFATTFISSIGWKDSDDLGLSYSVGYVAKEATKAE
;
A
#
# COMPACT_ATOMS: atom_id res chain seq x y z
N MET A 1 16.70 34.63 32.97
CA MET A 1 15.35 34.18 32.59
C MET A 1 15.40 33.86 31.10
N GLU A 2 15.73 32.61 30.78
CA GLU A 2 15.79 32.13 29.39
C GLU A 2 14.37 31.83 28.89
N ASN A 3 13.98 32.52 27.82
CA ASN A 3 12.79 32.19 27.05
C ASN A 3 13.08 30.95 26.21
N SER A 4 12.58 29.81 26.64
CA SER A 4 12.55 28.57 25.85
C SER A 4 11.52 28.73 24.73
N MET A 5 12.01 29.04 23.52
CA MET A 5 11.21 29.13 22.31
C MET A 5 11.00 27.70 21.78
N ARG A 6 9.82 27.15 22.02
CA ARG A 6 9.40 25.83 21.51
C ARG A 6 9.33 25.89 19.98
N PHE A 7 10.28 25.26 19.31
CA PHE A 7 10.22 24.99 17.87
C PHE A 7 9.21 23.88 17.60
N LEU A 8 8.16 24.20 16.84
CA LEU A 8 7.22 23.22 16.29
C LEU A 8 7.79 22.72 14.94
N PRO A 9 7.98 21.41 14.72
CA PRO A 9 8.41 20.91 13.43
C PRO A 9 7.27 21.06 12.41
N VAL A 10 7.53 21.80 11.34
CA VAL A 10 6.65 21.90 10.17
C VAL A 10 6.91 20.68 9.29
N PHE A 11 5.95 19.77 9.20
CA PHE A 11 5.98 18.63 8.29
C PHE A 11 5.53 19.10 6.90
N LEU A 12 6.46 19.23 5.95
CA LEU A 12 6.12 19.44 4.55
C LEU A 12 5.97 18.07 3.87
N LEU A 13 4.73 17.69 3.56
CA LEU A 13 4.38 16.44 2.88
C LEU A 13 4.63 16.60 1.38
N VAL A 14 5.81 16.19 0.89
CA VAL A 14 6.09 16.12 -0.55
C VAL A 14 5.88 14.68 -1.00
N GLY A 15 4.63 14.32 -1.31
CA GLY A 15 4.29 13.02 -1.88
C GLY A 15 4.53 13.01 -3.39
N ILE A 16 5.64 12.44 -3.85
CA ILE A 16 5.76 12.01 -5.25
C ILE A 16 5.35 10.54 -5.28
N VAL A 17 4.12 10.29 -5.74
CA VAL A 17 3.65 8.94 -6.04
C VAL A 17 4.27 8.53 -7.37
N VAL A 18 5.26 7.64 -7.33
CA VAL A 18 5.76 6.94 -8.52
C VAL A 18 5.12 5.55 -8.52
N THR A 19 4.10 5.36 -9.38
CA THR A 19 3.53 4.05 -9.68
C THR A 19 4.34 3.41 -10.82
N SER A 20 4.92 2.24 -10.57
CA SER A 20 5.48 1.36 -11.61
C SER A 20 4.36 0.80 -12.50
N ALA A 21 4.70 0.46 -13.74
CA ALA A 21 3.79 0.28 -14.86
C ALA A 21 3.30 -1.16 -15.10
N ASP A 22 2.11 -1.24 -15.71
CA ASP A 22 1.55 -2.29 -16.58
C ASP A 22 1.02 -3.62 -15.99
N ALA A 23 0.12 -3.51 -15.01
CA ALA A 23 -1.12 -4.29 -15.05
C ALA A 23 -2.25 -3.35 -15.45
N GLN A 24 -2.76 -3.44 -16.68
CA GLN A 24 -3.81 -2.55 -17.14
C GLN A 24 -5.11 -2.88 -16.40
N ASP A 25 -5.53 -2.00 -15.48
CA ASP A 25 -6.80 -2.13 -14.77
C ASP A 25 -7.95 -2.31 -15.77
N VAL A 26 -8.73 -3.38 -15.57
CA VAL A 26 -9.91 -3.66 -16.38
C VAL A 26 -11.07 -2.86 -15.83
N LYS A 27 -11.65 -1.97 -16.63
CA LYS A 27 -12.82 -1.18 -16.24
C LYS A 27 -14.10 -1.85 -16.74
N ARG A 28 -15.09 -1.97 -15.86
CA ARG A 28 -16.45 -2.50 -16.14
C ARG A 28 -16.43 -3.75 -17.05
N PRO A 29 -15.83 -4.86 -16.58
CA PRO A 29 -15.75 -6.08 -17.39
C PRO A 29 -17.14 -6.60 -17.75
N GLU A 30 -17.37 -6.94 -19.01
CA GLU A 30 -18.63 -7.56 -19.46
C GLU A 30 -18.75 -9.03 -19.00
N LYS A 31 -17.61 -9.72 -18.81
CA LYS A 31 -17.50 -11.11 -18.37
C LYS A 31 -16.29 -11.30 -17.47
N LEU A 32 -16.37 -12.27 -16.54
CA LEU A 32 -15.31 -12.56 -15.58
C LEU A 32 -14.47 -13.79 -15.94
N SER A 33 -15.07 -14.75 -16.65
CA SER A 33 -14.41 -15.95 -17.15
C SER A 33 -13.33 -15.58 -18.18
N GLY A 34 -12.10 -15.42 -17.71
CA GLY A 34 -10.97 -14.89 -18.50
C GLY A 34 -10.01 -14.07 -17.65
N PHE A 35 -10.54 -13.33 -16.69
CA PHE A 35 -9.77 -12.56 -15.71
C PHE A 35 -9.61 -13.32 -14.40
N LEU A 36 -10.68 -13.98 -13.95
CA LEU A 36 -10.78 -14.62 -12.65
C LEU A 36 -10.87 -16.14 -12.77
N LYS A 37 -10.30 -16.84 -11.78
CA LYS A 37 -10.29 -18.30 -11.67
C LYS A 37 -10.48 -18.72 -10.21
N PRO A 38 -10.99 -19.94 -9.93
CA PRO A 38 -10.98 -20.49 -8.58
C PRO A 38 -9.61 -20.41 -7.92
N GLU A 39 -9.59 -20.33 -6.59
CA GLU A 39 -8.41 -20.19 -5.73
C GLU A 39 -7.65 -18.86 -5.83
N MET A 40 -8.08 -17.93 -6.70
CA MET A 40 -7.50 -16.58 -6.72
C MET A 40 -7.85 -15.82 -5.44
N CYS A 41 -6.88 -15.01 -4.98
CA CYS A 41 -6.95 -14.22 -3.77
C CYS A 41 -7.40 -12.80 -4.12
N LEU A 42 -8.48 -12.32 -3.51
CA LEU A 42 -9.14 -11.06 -3.85
C LEU A 42 -9.22 -10.11 -2.65
N GLY A 43 -8.92 -8.84 -2.89
CA GLY A 43 -9.46 -7.72 -2.12
C GLY A 43 -10.72 -7.20 -2.82
N ILE A 44 -11.81 -7.05 -2.08
CA ILE A 44 -13.08 -6.56 -2.60
C ILE A 44 -13.47 -5.31 -1.82
N ARG A 45 -13.49 -4.17 -2.51
CA ARG A 45 -13.94 -2.89 -1.96
C ARG A 45 -15.29 -2.51 -2.52
N VAL A 46 -16.27 -2.38 -1.64
CA VAL A 46 -17.57 -1.77 -1.96
C VAL A 46 -17.44 -0.27 -1.73
N ILE A 47 -17.66 0.54 -2.76
CA ILE A 47 -17.50 1.99 -2.65
C ILE A 47 -18.80 2.63 -2.19
N ASP A 48 -19.84 2.51 -3.02
CA ASP A 48 -21.23 2.82 -2.74
C ASP A 48 -22.13 2.17 -3.82
N GLU A 49 -23.46 2.32 -3.69
CA GLU A 49 -24.45 1.73 -4.61
C GLU A 49 -24.32 2.23 -6.06
N THR A 50 -23.63 3.35 -6.29
CA THR A 50 -23.50 4.00 -7.61
C THR A 50 -22.15 3.77 -8.29
N GLU A 51 -21.08 3.65 -7.51
CA GLU A 51 -19.71 3.40 -7.99
C GLU A 51 -19.34 1.91 -8.07
N GLY A 52 -20.18 1.05 -7.47
CA GLY A 52 -20.05 -0.40 -7.53
C GLY A 52 -18.89 -0.95 -6.70
N ILE A 53 -18.29 -2.02 -7.22
CA ILE A 53 -17.32 -2.87 -6.53
C ILE A 53 -16.00 -2.83 -7.29
N ARG A 54 -14.91 -2.51 -6.58
CA ARG A 54 -13.55 -2.70 -7.10
C ARG A 54 -12.99 -4.02 -6.58
N ILE A 55 -12.42 -4.78 -7.49
CA ILE A 55 -11.71 -6.01 -7.19
C ILE A 55 -10.21 -5.77 -7.39
N THR A 56 -9.41 -6.19 -6.42
CA THR A 56 -7.97 -6.31 -6.57
C THR A 56 -7.59 -7.78 -6.48
N VAL A 57 -6.94 -8.29 -7.51
CA VAL A 57 -6.42 -9.65 -7.56
C VAL A 57 -4.99 -9.63 -7.04
N TYR A 58 -4.74 -10.38 -5.98
CA TYR A 58 -3.44 -10.44 -5.32
C TYR A 58 -2.69 -11.73 -5.69
N THR A 59 -1.36 -11.67 -5.75
CA THR A 59 -0.55 -12.88 -5.53
C THR A 59 -0.80 -13.39 -4.10
N LYS A 60 -0.52 -14.68 -3.84
CA LYS A 60 -0.74 -15.25 -2.49
C LYS A 60 0.04 -14.50 -1.41
N GLU A 61 1.29 -14.14 -1.69
CA GLU A 61 2.13 -13.38 -0.75
C GLU A 61 1.59 -11.95 -0.52
N ALA A 62 1.24 -11.25 -1.61
CA ALA A 62 0.65 -9.91 -1.52
C ALA A 62 -0.68 -9.90 -0.75
N PHE A 63 -1.48 -10.95 -0.90
CA PHE A 63 -2.75 -11.13 -0.20
C PHE A 63 -2.55 -11.23 1.31
N GLU A 64 -1.64 -12.08 1.77
CA GLU A 64 -1.38 -12.25 3.20
C GLU A 64 -0.80 -10.97 3.82
N ILE A 65 0.09 -10.26 3.11
CA ILE A 65 0.61 -8.95 3.56
C ILE A 65 -0.53 -7.92 3.67
N ALA A 66 -1.35 -7.77 2.63
CA ALA A 66 -2.47 -6.83 2.63
C ALA A 66 -3.47 -7.15 3.75
N LYS A 67 -3.75 -8.43 3.97
CA LYS A 67 -4.62 -8.90 5.06
C LYS A 67 -4.07 -8.55 6.44
N ASP A 68 -2.81 -8.91 6.70
CA ASP A 68 -2.15 -8.61 7.96
C ASP A 68 -2.00 -7.11 8.22
N SER A 69 -1.91 -6.28 7.16
CA SER A 69 -1.76 -4.84 7.31
C SER A 69 -2.94 -4.14 7.99
N LYS A 70 -4.09 -4.82 8.10
CA LYS A 70 -5.22 -4.31 8.88
C LYS A 70 -4.95 -4.27 10.38
N ASP A 71 -4.14 -5.21 10.87
CA ASP A 71 -3.95 -5.46 12.29
C ASP A 71 -2.51 -5.20 12.75
N LEU A 72 -1.53 -5.28 11.84
CA LEU A 72 -0.11 -5.12 12.15
C LEU A 72 0.42 -3.75 11.76
N ALA A 73 1.30 -3.21 12.60
CA ALA A 73 2.09 -2.04 12.27
C ALA A 73 3.14 -2.37 11.19
N PHE A 74 3.65 -1.33 10.51
CA PHE A 74 4.61 -1.51 9.41
C PHE A 74 5.85 -2.32 9.79
N ASP A 75 6.44 -2.05 10.95
CA ASP A 75 7.64 -2.77 11.40
C ASP A 75 7.34 -4.26 11.69
N GLU A 76 6.14 -4.57 12.18
CA GLU A 76 5.69 -5.95 12.39
C GLU A 76 5.47 -6.66 11.05
N LEU A 77 4.91 -5.98 10.04
CA LEU A 77 4.79 -6.51 8.67
C LEU A 77 6.17 -6.85 8.08
N VAL A 78 7.16 -5.97 8.27
CA VAL A 78 8.54 -6.17 7.81
C VAL A 78 9.23 -7.34 8.52
N GLN A 79 8.89 -7.58 9.79
CA GLN A 79 9.39 -8.73 10.53
C GLN A 79 8.74 -10.03 10.07
N LYS A 80 7.42 -10.01 9.86
CA LYS A 80 6.62 -11.19 9.49
C LYS A 80 6.81 -11.62 8.04
N HIS A 81 6.93 -10.67 7.10
CA HIS A 81 6.94 -10.93 5.66
C HIS A 81 8.28 -10.56 5.03
N GLU A 82 8.95 -11.53 4.40
CA GLU A 82 10.25 -11.29 3.78
C GLU A 82 10.15 -10.31 2.60
N ALA A 83 9.10 -10.39 1.77
CA ALA A 83 8.88 -9.44 0.69
C ALA A 83 8.78 -7.99 1.19
N MET A 84 8.13 -7.74 2.33
CA MET A 84 8.06 -6.39 2.92
C MET A 84 9.43 -5.88 3.33
N ARG A 85 10.30 -6.75 3.84
CA ARG A 85 11.69 -6.41 4.14
C ARG A 85 12.45 -6.02 2.87
N ARG A 86 12.38 -6.85 1.83
CA ARG A 86 13.05 -6.60 0.54
C ARG A 86 12.56 -5.29 -0.08
N LEU A 87 11.25 -5.06 -0.11
CA LEU A 87 10.63 -3.86 -0.66
C LEU A 87 11.06 -2.60 0.10
N ARG A 88 11.07 -2.65 1.45
CA ARG A 88 11.55 -1.56 2.31
C ARG A 88 13.03 -1.26 2.07
N ASP A 89 13.87 -2.28 1.97
CA ASP A 89 15.31 -2.12 1.75
C ASP A 89 15.62 -1.56 0.35
N GLN A 90 14.89 -2.00 -0.67
CA GLN A 90 15.00 -1.45 -2.02
C GLN A 90 14.59 0.02 -2.03
N ARG A 91 13.41 0.34 -1.47
CA ARG A 91 12.91 1.71 -1.44
C ARG A 91 13.80 2.64 -0.64
N LEU A 92 14.39 2.17 0.46
CA LEU A 92 15.35 2.94 1.24
C LEU A 92 16.58 3.33 0.41
N LYS A 93 17.10 2.43 -0.44
CA LYS A 93 18.20 2.76 -1.35
C LYS A 93 17.80 3.84 -2.36
N GLU A 94 16.63 3.71 -2.97
CA GLU A 94 16.08 4.70 -3.92
C GLU A 94 15.89 6.08 -3.28
N VAL A 95 15.30 6.09 -2.08
CA VAL A 95 15.07 7.33 -1.31
C VAL A 95 16.41 7.97 -0.94
N ASN A 96 17.36 7.21 -0.39
CA ASN A 96 18.66 7.75 -0.02
C ASN A 96 19.40 8.33 -1.23
N ALA A 97 19.38 7.64 -2.38
CA ALA A 97 19.97 8.18 -3.60
C ALA A 97 19.31 9.51 -4.03
N THR A 98 17.99 9.63 -3.86
CA THR A 98 17.23 10.87 -4.13
C THR A 98 17.52 11.98 -3.11
N LEU A 99 17.76 11.64 -1.85
CA LEU A 99 18.09 12.62 -0.81
C LEU A 99 19.51 13.16 -1.01
N GLU A 100 20.46 12.31 -1.42
CA GLU A 100 21.82 12.75 -1.74
C GLU A 100 21.83 13.76 -2.88
N THR A 101 21.06 13.54 -3.96
CA THR A 101 20.97 14.49 -5.07
C THR A 101 20.29 15.80 -4.70
N LYS A 102 19.42 15.80 -3.69
CA LYS A 102 18.72 17.00 -3.18
C LYS A 102 19.43 17.68 -2.01
N ARG A 103 20.57 17.15 -1.55
CA ARG A 103 21.28 17.70 -0.39
C ARG A 103 21.81 19.11 -0.64
N GLU A 104 22.23 19.42 -1.87
CA GLU A 104 22.72 20.75 -2.24
C GLU A 104 21.63 21.84 -2.19
N ASP A 105 20.37 21.46 -2.37
CA ASP A 105 19.21 22.36 -2.28
C ASP A 105 18.77 22.62 -0.83
N LEU A 106 19.35 21.89 0.13
CA LEU A 106 19.00 21.99 1.53
C LEU A 106 19.69 23.20 2.17
N ARG A 107 19.00 23.88 3.09
CA ARG A 107 19.63 24.93 3.89
C ARG A 107 20.84 24.36 4.63
N SER A 108 21.90 25.17 4.72
CA SER A 108 23.18 24.75 5.29
C SER A 108 23.09 24.26 6.75
N ASP A 109 22.10 24.75 7.51
CA ASP A 109 21.83 24.41 8.91
C ASP A 109 20.90 23.19 9.11
N MET A 110 20.48 22.53 8.03
CA MET A 110 19.57 21.38 8.08
C MET A 110 20.19 20.14 7.45
N ASP A 111 19.66 18.98 7.85
CA ASP A 111 19.84 17.67 7.23
C ASP A 111 18.48 16.99 7.02
N PHE A 112 18.44 15.99 6.15
CA PHE A 112 17.29 15.10 6.04
C PHE A 112 17.25 14.17 7.26
N GLY A 113 16.08 14.03 7.87
CA GLY A 113 15.82 13.02 8.89
C GLY A 113 15.70 11.62 8.28
N GLU A 114 15.57 10.61 9.13
CA GLU A 114 15.40 9.23 8.67
C GLU A 114 14.09 9.03 7.90
N PRO A 115 14.11 8.35 6.74
CA PRO A 115 12.91 7.99 6.00
C PRO A 115 11.98 7.08 6.82
N LYS A 116 10.71 7.48 6.93
CA LYS A 116 9.66 6.67 7.55
C LYS A 116 8.78 6.05 6.48
N PHE A 117 8.60 4.75 6.55
CA PHE A 117 7.81 3.97 5.60
C PHE A 117 6.44 3.61 6.17
N GLY A 118 5.48 3.42 5.28
CA GLY A 118 4.15 2.94 5.64
C GLY A 118 3.44 2.31 4.46
N LEU A 119 2.58 1.33 4.76
CA LEU A 119 1.72 0.70 3.76
C LEU A 119 0.32 1.33 3.84
N PRO A 120 -0.27 1.79 2.72
CA PRO A 120 -1.63 2.29 2.72
C PRO A 120 -2.61 1.14 2.99
N VAL A 121 -3.34 1.23 4.10
CA VAL A 121 -4.30 0.20 4.52
C VAL A 121 -5.72 0.66 4.20
N ASP A 122 -6.42 -0.09 3.35
CA ASP A 122 -7.86 0.08 3.18
C ASP A 122 -8.62 -0.85 4.14
N ARG A 123 -9.03 -0.29 5.28
CA ARG A 123 -9.75 -1.06 6.31
C ARG A 123 -11.12 -1.58 5.85
N ARG A 124 -11.68 -1.04 4.77
CA ARG A 124 -13.00 -1.46 4.23
C ARG A 124 -12.89 -2.56 3.20
N GLU A 125 -11.70 -2.87 2.72
CA GLU A 125 -11.47 -3.95 1.77
C GLU A 125 -11.82 -5.30 2.43
N LEU A 126 -12.49 -6.19 1.72
CA LEU A 126 -12.81 -7.55 2.18
C LEU A 126 -11.82 -8.52 1.53
N PHE A 127 -11.18 -9.37 2.32
CA PHE A 127 -10.23 -10.36 1.82
C PHE A 127 -10.92 -11.70 1.62
N CYS A 128 -10.91 -12.18 0.38
CA CYS A 128 -11.66 -13.35 -0.04
C CYS A 128 -10.84 -14.27 -0.95
N ARG A 129 -11.26 -15.53 -1.06
CA ARG A 129 -10.79 -16.48 -2.09
C ARG A 129 -11.95 -16.86 -3.00
N ILE A 130 -11.68 -17.00 -4.30
CA ILE A 130 -12.70 -17.40 -5.27
C ILE A 130 -12.96 -18.91 -5.14
N GLU A 131 -14.22 -19.28 -4.85
CA GLU A 131 -14.64 -20.69 -4.90
C GLU A 131 -15.14 -21.06 -6.30
N HIS A 132 -15.91 -20.16 -6.94
CA HIS A 132 -16.49 -20.43 -8.26
C HIS A 132 -16.61 -19.15 -9.09
N VAL A 133 -16.38 -19.29 -10.41
CA VAL A 133 -16.58 -18.22 -11.39
C VAL A 133 -17.69 -18.64 -12.34
N GLY A 134 -18.83 -17.98 -12.24
CA GLY A 134 -19.93 -18.12 -13.18
C GLY A 134 -19.74 -17.22 -14.41
N ASN A 135 -20.74 -17.22 -15.29
CA ASN A 135 -20.72 -16.37 -16.48
C ASN A 135 -20.85 -14.87 -16.14
N ASP A 136 -21.68 -14.56 -15.14
CA ASP A 136 -22.10 -13.22 -14.74
C ASP A 136 -21.98 -12.98 -13.23
N TYR A 137 -21.26 -13.86 -12.52
CA TYR A 137 -21.01 -13.72 -11.08
C TYR A 137 -19.72 -14.42 -10.63
N ILE A 138 -19.26 -14.08 -9.42
CA ILE A 138 -18.28 -14.84 -8.65
C ILE A 138 -18.85 -15.22 -7.29
N LEU A 139 -18.57 -16.45 -6.87
CA LEU A 139 -18.78 -16.91 -5.50
C LEU A 139 -17.43 -16.87 -4.79
N VAL A 140 -17.39 -16.20 -3.64
CA VAL A 140 -16.18 -16.05 -2.84
C VAL A 140 -16.41 -16.49 -1.40
N GLN A 141 -15.35 -16.97 -0.78
CA GLN A 141 -15.27 -17.30 0.64
C GLN A 141 -14.43 -16.24 1.35
N TYR A 142 -14.86 -15.79 2.53
CA TYR A 142 -14.11 -14.82 3.32
C TYR A 142 -12.87 -15.49 3.95
N ALA A 143 -11.72 -14.83 3.87
CA ALA A 143 -10.47 -15.40 4.38
C ALA A 143 -10.42 -15.48 5.91
N ASP A 144 -11.01 -14.48 6.60
CA ASP A 144 -11.06 -14.45 8.06
C ASP A 144 -12.32 -15.14 8.63
N GLU A 145 -13.30 -15.46 7.78
CA GLU A 145 -14.54 -16.17 8.13
C GLU A 145 -14.81 -17.32 7.13
N PRO A 146 -14.10 -18.46 7.21
CA PRO A 146 -14.18 -19.51 6.19
C PRO A 146 -15.59 -20.10 5.99
N ASP A 147 -16.43 -20.11 7.02
CA ASP A 147 -17.81 -20.60 6.89
C ASP A 147 -18.73 -19.61 6.14
N ARG A 148 -18.25 -18.38 5.91
CA ARG A 148 -19.01 -17.32 5.28
C ARG A 148 -18.66 -17.24 3.79
N ARG A 149 -19.71 -17.23 2.97
CA ARG A 149 -19.63 -17.10 1.51
C ARG A 149 -20.48 -15.94 1.01
N ARG A 150 -20.10 -15.38 -0.13
CA ARG A 150 -20.87 -14.31 -0.79
C ARG A 150 -20.76 -14.39 -2.30
N VAL A 151 -21.86 -14.04 -2.97
CA VAL A 151 -21.91 -13.90 -4.42
C VAL A 151 -21.84 -12.43 -4.80
N PHE A 152 -21.05 -12.11 -5.83
CA PHE A 152 -20.98 -10.80 -6.45
C PHE A 152 -21.30 -10.91 -7.94
N ALA A 153 -22.29 -10.15 -8.41
CA ALA A 153 -22.63 -10.11 -9.83
C ALA A 153 -21.69 -9.18 -10.60
N THR A 154 -21.34 -9.58 -11.83
CA THR A 154 -20.43 -8.85 -12.73
C THR A 154 -20.89 -7.42 -12.99
N THR A 155 -22.21 -7.20 -13.07
CA THR A 155 -22.82 -5.88 -13.33
C THR A 155 -22.46 -4.82 -12.29
N PHE A 156 -22.08 -5.22 -11.07
CA PHE A 156 -21.64 -4.31 -10.02
C PHE A 156 -20.12 -4.12 -9.99
N ILE A 157 -19.35 -4.89 -10.75
CA ILE A 157 -17.88 -4.77 -10.74
C ILE A 157 -17.49 -3.60 -11.63
N SER A 158 -16.99 -2.53 -11.01
CA SER A 158 -16.57 -1.32 -11.70
C SER A 158 -15.13 -1.40 -12.19
N SER A 159 -14.26 -2.12 -11.49
CA SER A 159 -12.91 -2.41 -11.99
C SER A 159 -12.29 -3.67 -11.39
N ILE A 160 -11.33 -4.23 -12.11
CA ILE A 160 -10.41 -5.27 -11.64
C ILE A 160 -8.98 -4.75 -11.82
N GLY A 161 -8.20 -4.74 -10.73
CA GLY A 161 -6.77 -4.43 -10.75
C GLY A 161 -5.95 -5.59 -10.19
N TRP A 162 -4.63 -5.54 -10.36
CA TRP A 162 -3.70 -6.59 -9.90
C TRP A 162 -2.64 -5.99 -9.00
N LYS A 163 -2.26 -6.73 -7.96
CA LYS A 163 -1.14 -6.38 -7.08
C LYS A 163 -0.28 -7.60 -6.80
N ASP A 164 1.01 -7.41 -6.93
CA ASP A 164 2.02 -8.35 -6.42
C ASP A 164 2.64 -7.81 -5.13
N SER A 165 3.55 -8.60 -4.55
CA SER A 165 4.21 -8.27 -3.28
C SER A 165 5.22 -7.14 -3.42
N ASP A 166 5.67 -6.87 -4.64
CA ASP A 166 6.69 -5.86 -4.94
C ASP A 166 6.03 -4.50 -5.27
N ASP A 167 4.74 -4.49 -5.61
CA ASP A 167 3.93 -3.30 -5.91
C ASP A 167 2.70 -3.17 -4.99
N LEU A 168 2.93 -3.23 -3.68
CA LEU A 168 1.89 -2.96 -2.68
C LEU A 168 1.62 -1.46 -2.46
N GLY A 169 2.36 -0.58 -3.14
CA GLY A 169 2.20 0.88 -3.03
C GLY A 169 2.84 1.46 -1.76
N LEU A 170 4.05 1.02 -1.42
CA LEU A 170 4.80 1.51 -0.26
C LEU A 170 4.96 3.04 -0.30
N SER A 171 4.45 3.70 0.75
CA SER A 171 4.60 5.14 0.96
C SER A 171 5.82 5.43 1.84
N TYR A 172 6.41 6.61 1.65
CA TYR A 172 7.48 7.10 2.53
C TYR A 172 7.34 8.59 2.80
N SER A 173 7.94 9.03 3.90
CA SER A 173 8.07 10.44 4.27
C SER A 173 9.46 10.70 4.83
N VAL A 174 9.97 11.90 4.60
CA VAL A 174 11.29 12.34 5.09
C VAL A 174 11.10 13.71 5.75
N GLY A 175 11.54 13.83 7.00
CA GLY A 175 11.53 15.11 7.72
C GLY A 175 12.84 15.88 7.52
N TYR A 176 12.89 17.10 8.04
CA TYR A 176 14.13 17.87 8.18
C TYR A 176 14.54 17.93 9.64
N VAL A 177 15.84 17.82 9.90
CA VAL A 177 16.44 17.95 11.22
C VAL A 177 17.48 19.06 11.20
N ALA A 178 17.60 19.81 12.29
CA ALA A 178 18.70 20.77 12.40
C ALA A 178 20.01 19.99 12.53
N LYS A 179 21.07 20.45 11.85
CA LYS A 179 22.42 19.99 12.18
C LYS A 179 22.68 20.39 13.61
N GLU A 180 22.85 19.43 14.52
CA GLU A 180 23.34 19.74 15.86
C GLU A 180 24.63 20.54 15.68
N ALA A 181 24.63 21.78 16.16
CA ALA A 181 25.83 22.60 16.18
C ALA A 181 26.81 21.86 17.08
N THR A 182 27.75 21.13 16.48
CA THR A 182 28.88 20.55 17.18
C THR A 182 29.57 21.73 17.85
N LYS A 183 29.29 21.94 19.15
CA LYS A 183 30.07 22.85 19.97
C LYS A 183 31.47 22.26 19.97
N ALA A 184 32.37 22.93 19.26
CA ALA A 184 33.79 22.84 19.54
C ALA A 184 33.98 23.28 21.00
N GLU A 185 34.30 22.33 21.88
CA GLU A 185 35.06 22.61 23.09
C GLU A 185 36.56 22.52 22.77
#